data_AF-A0A8J7K2U7-F1
#
_entry.id   AF-A0A8J7K2U7-F1
#
_cell.length_a   1.000
_cell.length_b   1.000
_cell.length_c   1.000
_cell.angle_alpha   90.00
_cell.angle_beta   90.00
_cell.angle_gamma   90.00
#
_symmetry.space_group_name_H-M   'P 1'
#
loop_
_entity.id
_entity.type
_entity.pdbx_description
1 polymer ?
#
loop_
_entity_poly.entity_id
_entity_poly.type
_entity_poly.pdbx_seq_one_letter_code
_entity_poly.pdbx_strand_id
1 'polypeptide(L)'
;MQAPCLPDDEAERIANLRSLLILDTPPEQRFDNLTRVAAGFFRVPIAVVSLVDAERQWFKSTCGLDARETGRDVSFCGHAILDSGVMVVEDARSDPRFADNPLVTGGPMIRFYAGAPLKSSQGHNLGTLCLISPEPRQMDAVEIQMLQDLARLVVVELERPAE
;
A
#
# COMPACT_ATOMS: atom_id res chain seq x y z
N MET A 1 -11.69 15.41 3.31
CA MET A 1 -10.95 14.26 2.71
C MET A 1 -11.26 14.19 1.23
N GLN A 2 -10.25 13.90 0.40
CA GLN A 2 -10.39 13.72 -1.04
C GLN A 2 -10.29 12.22 -1.38
N ALA A 3 -11.30 11.68 -2.07
CA ALA A 3 -11.24 10.33 -2.60
C ALA A 3 -10.18 10.26 -3.72
N PRO A 4 -9.46 9.13 -3.87
CA PRO A 4 -8.51 8.97 -4.96
C PRO A 4 -9.23 8.97 -6.31
N CYS A 5 -8.62 9.62 -7.30
CA CYS A 5 -9.02 9.46 -8.69
C CYS A 5 -8.76 8.02 -9.17
N LEU A 6 -9.35 7.67 -10.31
CA LEU A 6 -9.02 6.44 -11.01
C LEU A 6 -7.88 6.72 -12.01
N PRO A 7 -6.90 5.80 -12.15
CA PRO A 7 -5.98 5.78 -13.28
C PRO A 7 -6.72 5.75 -14.63
N ASP A 8 -6.10 6.30 -15.67
CA ASP A 8 -6.67 6.27 -17.03
C ASP A 8 -6.83 4.83 -17.58
N ASP A 9 -6.00 3.90 -17.10
CA ASP A 9 -5.96 2.48 -17.46
C ASP A 9 -6.61 1.57 -16.39
N GLU A 10 -7.58 2.09 -15.63
CA GLU A 10 -8.16 1.39 -14.49
C GLU A 10 -8.77 0.03 -14.86
N ALA A 11 -9.39 -0.11 -16.03
CA ALA A 11 -10.00 -1.36 -16.47
C ALA A 11 -8.95 -2.46 -16.67
N GLU A 12 -7.85 -2.13 -17.36
CA GLU A 12 -6.71 -3.01 -17.60
C GLU A 12 -5.99 -3.36 -16.29
N ARG A 13 -5.78 -2.37 -15.41
CA ARG A 13 -5.17 -2.55 -14.09
C ARG A 13 -5.97 -3.53 -13.23
N ILE A 14 -7.30 -3.40 -13.20
CA ILE A 14 -8.19 -4.32 -12.48
C ILE A 14 -8.18 -5.72 -13.12
N ALA A 15 -8.20 -5.81 -14.44
CA ALA A 15 -8.10 -7.09 -15.14
C ALA A 15 -6.79 -7.81 -14.80
N ASN A 16 -5.67 -7.08 -14.78
CA ASN A 16 -4.37 -7.62 -14.39
C ASN A 16 -4.34 -8.05 -12.91
N LEU A 17 -4.87 -7.25 -11.99
CA LEU A 17 -4.95 -7.64 -10.58
C LEU A 17 -5.77 -8.94 -10.40
N ARG A 18 -6.93 -9.04 -11.06
CA ARG A 18 -7.82 -10.20 -10.95
C ARG A 18 -7.24 -11.44 -11.62
N SER A 19 -6.43 -11.29 -12.67
CA SER A 19 -5.78 -12.44 -13.32
C SER A 19 -4.77 -13.15 -12.42
N LEU A 20 -4.27 -12.48 -11.38
CA LEU A 20 -3.36 -13.09 -10.39
C LEU A 20 -4.07 -14.03 -9.42
N LEU A 21 -5.41 -14.02 -9.37
CA LEU A 21 -6.22 -14.84 -8.45
C LEU A 21 -5.80 -14.73 -6.98
N ILE A 22 -5.25 -13.57 -6.59
CA ILE A 22 -4.63 -13.35 -5.29
C ILE A 22 -5.60 -12.73 -4.25
N LEU A 23 -6.66 -12.06 -4.72
CA LEU A 23 -7.66 -11.45 -3.85
C LEU A 23 -8.45 -12.52 -3.09
N ASP A 24 -8.84 -12.22 -1.85
CA ASP A 24 -9.61 -13.10 -0.95
C ASP A 24 -8.94 -14.47 -0.67
N THR A 25 -7.64 -14.57 -0.89
CA THR A 25 -6.86 -15.75 -0.54
C THR A 25 -6.34 -15.68 0.90
N PRO A 26 -6.04 -16.82 1.56
CA PRO A 26 -5.44 -16.82 2.88
C PRO A 26 -4.10 -16.04 2.94
N PRO A 27 -3.66 -15.62 4.14
CA PRO A 27 -2.31 -15.11 4.35
C PRO A 27 -1.26 -16.13 3.90
N GLU A 28 -0.15 -15.64 3.34
CA GLU A 28 0.97 -16.49 2.94
C GLU A 28 2.28 -15.96 3.53
N GLN A 29 3.06 -16.87 4.11
CA GLN A 29 4.27 -16.55 4.86
C GLN A 29 5.29 -15.70 4.07
N ARG A 30 5.33 -15.86 2.73
CA ARG A 30 6.18 -15.07 1.83
C ARG A 30 5.89 -13.57 1.89
N PHE A 31 4.62 -13.17 1.94
CA PHE A 31 4.24 -11.77 2.08
C PHE A 31 4.40 -11.29 3.53
N ASP A 32 4.09 -12.13 4.51
CA ASP A 32 4.25 -11.82 5.94
C ASP A 32 5.71 -11.56 6.33
N ASN A 33 6.64 -12.25 5.68
CA ASN A 33 8.06 -11.97 5.85
C ASN A 33 8.43 -10.56 5.35
N LEU A 34 7.88 -10.14 4.21
CA LEU A 34 8.17 -8.83 3.62
C LEU A 34 7.58 -7.69 4.45
N THR A 35 6.34 -7.80 4.92
CA THR A 35 5.73 -6.79 5.80
C THR A 35 6.44 -6.69 7.15
N ARG A 36 6.83 -7.83 7.75
CA ARG A 36 7.62 -7.85 9.00
C ARG A 36 9.00 -7.22 8.81
N VAL A 37 9.69 -7.53 7.71
CA VAL A 37 11.00 -6.93 7.38
C VAL A 37 10.86 -5.43 7.16
N ALA A 38 9.84 -4.98 6.42
CA ALA A 38 9.57 -3.56 6.19
C ALA A 38 9.31 -2.83 7.53
N ALA A 39 8.37 -3.32 8.35
CA ALA A 39 8.07 -2.72 9.64
C ALA A 39 9.32 -2.63 10.54
N GLY A 40 10.11 -3.70 10.60
CA GLY A 40 11.33 -3.75 11.41
C GLY A 40 12.46 -2.84 10.91
N PHE A 41 12.76 -2.86 9.61
CA PHE A 41 13.82 -2.05 9.01
C PHE A 41 13.50 -0.56 9.15
N PHE A 42 12.28 -0.17 8.77
CA PHE A 42 11.86 1.22 8.85
C PHE A 42 11.54 1.63 10.28
N ARG A 43 11.35 0.72 11.24
CA ARG A 43 10.92 1.07 12.62
C ARG A 43 9.57 1.78 12.64
N VAL A 44 8.63 1.28 11.85
CA VAL A 44 7.22 1.70 11.89
C VAL A 44 6.37 0.61 12.52
N PRO A 45 5.29 0.95 13.23
CA PRO A 45 4.44 -0.06 13.86
C PRO A 45 3.64 -0.86 12.83
N ILE A 46 3.39 -0.29 11.65
CA ILE A 46 2.50 -0.89 10.65
C ILE A 46 3.17 -0.94 9.28
N ALA A 47 3.11 -2.11 8.64
CA ALA A 47 3.44 -2.28 7.23
C ALA A 47 2.43 -3.23 6.55
N VAL A 48 2.06 -2.93 5.31
CA VAL A 48 0.97 -3.63 4.62
C VAL A 48 1.31 -3.86 3.14
N VAL A 49 1.10 -5.09 2.67
CA VAL A 49 0.94 -5.35 1.23
C VAL A 49 -0.53 -5.15 0.90
N SER A 50 -0.82 -4.00 0.29
CA SER A 50 -2.16 -3.53 -0.02
C SER A 50 -2.41 -3.66 -1.52
N LEU A 51 -3.49 -4.29 -1.93
CA LEU A 51 -3.95 -4.42 -3.32
C LEU A 51 -5.21 -3.57 -3.50
N VAL A 52 -5.24 -2.74 -4.54
CA VAL A 52 -6.36 -1.82 -4.79
C VAL A 52 -7.29 -2.44 -5.83
N ASP A 53 -8.44 -2.95 -5.42
CA ASP A 53 -9.51 -3.43 -6.30
C ASP A 53 -10.46 -2.26 -6.64
N ALA A 54 -11.54 -2.53 -7.37
CA ALA A 54 -12.43 -1.50 -7.90
C ALA A 54 -12.98 -0.58 -6.79
N GLU A 55 -13.57 -1.17 -5.74
CA GLU A 55 -14.27 -0.45 -4.67
C GLU A 55 -13.57 -0.53 -3.31
N ARG A 56 -12.57 -1.41 -3.19
CA ARG A 56 -11.91 -1.70 -1.92
C ARG A 56 -10.39 -1.71 -2.05
N GLN A 57 -9.75 -1.54 -0.90
CA GLN A 57 -8.35 -1.80 -0.68
C GLN A 57 -8.24 -3.07 0.15
N TRP A 58 -7.70 -4.15 -0.42
CA TRP A 58 -7.59 -5.46 0.23
C TRP A 58 -6.16 -5.75 0.67
N PHE A 59 -5.96 -6.32 1.86
CA PHE A 59 -4.64 -6.53 2.45
C PHE A 59 -4.18 -7.97 2.34
N LYS A 60 -3.20 -8.21 1.46
CA LYS A 60 -2.60 -9.55 1.29
C LYS A 60 -1.79 -9.97 2.51
N SER A 61 -1.12 -9.01 3.14
CA SER A 61 -0.35 -9.20 4.36
C SER A 61 -0.33 -7.92 5.17
N THR A 62 -0.43 -8.05 6.48
CA THR A 62 -0.33 -6.94 7.44
C THR A 62 0.65 -7.30 8.54
N CYS A 63 1.41 -6.29 8.99
CA CYS A 63 2.15 -6.31 10.23
C CYS A 63 1.64 -5.13 11.07
N GLY A 64 1.20 -5.39 12.30
CA GLY A 64 0.72 -4.35 13.23
C GLY A 64 -0.68 -3.78 12.97
N LEU A 65 -1.46 -4.40 12.08
CA LEU A 65 -2.83 -3.98 11.75
C LEU A 65 -3.77 -5.19 11.63
N ASP A 66 -4.88 -5.17 12.37
CA ASP A 66 -5.87 -6.26 12.40
C ASP A 66 -6.89 -6.19 11.25
N ALA A 67 -7.07 -5.01 10.65
CA ALA A 67 -7.96 -4.83 9.50
C ALA A 67 -7.48 -5.70 8.32
N ARG A 68 -8.42 -6.16 7.49
CA ARG A 68 -8.15 -6.97 6.28
C ARG A 68 -8.46 -6.24 4.99
N GLU A 69 -9.27 -5.20 5.07
CA GLU A 69 -9.57 -4.31 3.95
C GLU A 69 -10.10 -2.97 4.45
N THR A 70 -10.16 -1.99 3.56
CA THR A 70 -10.89 -0.73 3.75
C THR A 70 -11.60 -0.36 2.44
N GLY A 71 -12.48 0.63 2.50
CA GLY A 71 -12.98 1.28 1.27
C GLY A 71 -11.82 1.91 0.49
N ARG A 72 -11.93 1.92 -0.85
CA ARG A 72 -10.95 2.59 -1.72
C ARG A 72 -11.00 4.11 -1.56
N ASP A 73 -12.19 4.66 -1.34
CA ASP A 73 -12.47 6.07 -1.12
C ASP A 73 -11.66 6.67 0.03
N VAL A 74 -11.45 5.90 1.11
CA VAL A 74 -10.67 6.33 2.29
C VAL A 74 -9.20 5.93 2.23
N SER A 75 -8.76 5.28 1.15
CA SER A 75 -7.45 4.65 1.07
C SER A 75 -6.33 5.62 0.67
N PHE A 76 -5.20 5.55 1.36
CA PHE A 76 -3.97 6.23 0.93
C PHE A 76 -3.37 5.54 -0.30
N CYS A 77 -3.47 4.22 -0.38
CA CYS A 77 -2.89 3.46 -1.48
C CYS A 77 -3.62 3.73 -2.81
N GLY A 78 -4.91 4.06 -2.77
CA GLY A 78 -5.63 4.51 -3.97
C GLY A 78 -5.05 5.79 -4.57
N HIS A 79 -4.51 6.70 -3.76
CA HIS A 79 -3.77 7.87 -4.24
C HIS A 79 -2.37 7.50 -4.72
N ALA A 80 -1.69 6.59 -4.01
CA ALA A 80 -0.32 6.18 -4.32
C ALA A 80 -0.19 5.46 -5.68
N ILE A 81 -1.21 4.69 -6.10
CA ILE A 81 -1.15 3.97 -7.40
C ILE A 81 -1.25 4.89 -8.62
N LEU A 82 -1.57 6.18 -8.45
CA LEU A 82 -1.68 7.15 -9.55
C LEU A 82 -0.32 7.61 -10.09
N ASP A 83 0.77 7.31 -9.39
CA ASP A 83 2.14 7.63 -9.81
C ASP A 83 3.03 6.36 -9.70
N SER A 84 4.16 6.35 -10.39
CA SER A 84 5.19 5.30 -10.27
C SER A 84 6.16 5.55 -9.10
N GLY A 85 6.20 6.77 -8.55
CA GLY A 85 7.04 7.13 -7.41
C GLY A 85 6.52 6.64 -6.06
N VAL A 86 7.38 6.65 -5.04
CA VAL A 86 6.93 6.46 -3.64
C VAL A 86 6.17 7.70 -3.21
N MET A 87 4.92 7.52 -2.79
CA MET A 87 4.16 8.61 -2.16
C MET A 87 4.53 8.68 -0.69
N VAL A 88 5.13 9.80 -0.26
CA VAL A 88 5.42 10.07 1.15
C VAL A 88 4.49 11.16 1.67
N VAL A 89 3.82 10.87 2.78
CA VAL A 89 3.00 11.80 3.55
C VAL A 89 3.61 11.89 4.94
N GLU A 90 4.35 12.95 5.19
CA GLU A 90 5.09 13.12 6.46
C GLU A 90 4.15 13.30 7.65
N ASP A 91 3.07 14.06 7.43
CA ASP A 91 2.00 14.27 8.39
C ASP A 91 0.64 14.42 7.68
N ALA A 92 -0.19 13.38 7.75
CA ALA A 92 -1.50 13.29 7.13
C ALA A 92 -2.51 14.29 7.69
N ARG A 93 -2.29 14.86 8.89
CA ARG A 93 -3.13 15.97 9.40
C ARG A 93 -2.87 17.28 8.70
N SER A 94 -1.67 17.44 8.13
CA SER A 94 -1.26 18.64 7.40
C SER A 94 -1.47 18.50 5.89
N ASP A 95 -1.77 17.29 5.40
CA ASP A 95 -2.03 17.01 3.99
C ASP A 95 -3.51 17.19 3.64
N PRO A 96 -3.88 18.12 2.73
CA PRO A 96 -5.27 18.38 2.37
C PRO A 96 -6.03 17.16 1.83
N ARG A 97 -5.32 16.16 1.27
CA ARG A 97 -5.96 14.93 0.77
C ARG A 97 -6.51 14.10 1.93
N PHE A 98 -5.83 14.12 3.07
CA PHE A 98 -6.04 13.16 4.17
C PHE A 98 -6.45 13.79 5.51
N ALA A 99 -6.40 15.11 5.67
CA ALA A 99 -6.64 15.78 6.96
C ALA A 99 -7.97 15.38 7.64
N ASP A 100 -9.05 15.25 6.87
CA ASP A 100 -10.37 14.80 7.40
C ASP A 100 -10.63 13.30 7.20
N ASN A 101 -9.62 12.51 6.85
CA ASN A 101 -9.80 11.07 6.64
C ASN A 101 -10.16 10.37 7.97
N PRO A 102 -11.16 9.46 8.03
CA PRO A 102 -11.46 8.70 9.25
C PRO A 102 -10.27 7.92 9.81
N LEU A 103 -9.34 7.48 8.95
CA LEU A 103 -8.12 6.79 9.38
C LEU A 103 -7.11 7.74 10.05
N VAL A 104 -7.24 9.05 9.84
CA VAL A 104 -6.38 10.12 10.41
C VAL A 104 -7.03 10.76 11.63
N THR A 105 -8.33 11.05 11.56
CA THR A 105 -9.12 11.71 12.60
C THR A 105 -9.63 10.74 13.67
N GLY A 106 -9.91 9.50 13.27
CA GLY A 106 -10.23 8.38 14.14
C GLY A 106 -9.08 7.36 14.20
N GLY A 107 -9.38 6.12 14.59
CA GLY A 107 -8.39 5.04 14.58
C GLY A 107 -8.04 4.61 13.14
N PRO A 108 -6.75 4.33 12.82
CA PRO A 108 -5.60 4.20 13.72
C PRO A 108 -4.80 5.50 13.95
N MET A 109 -5.38 6.67 13.68
CA MET A 109 -4.75 7.99 13.81
C MET A 109 -3.47 8.13 12.98
N ILE A 110 -3.54 7.72 11.71
CA ILE A 110 -2.41 7.79 10.77
C ILE A 110 -1.87 9.21 10.74
N ARG A 111 -0.57 9.34 11.00
CA ARG A 111 0.18 10.59 10.82
C ARG A 111 1.17 10.44 9.69
N PHE A 112 1.96 9.39 9.69
CA PHE A 112 2.88 9.11 8.60
C PHE A 112 2.36 7.99 7.71
N TYR A 113 2.48 8.19 6.40
CA TYR A 113 2.27 7.17 5.39
C TYR A 113 3.39 7.24 4.35
N ALA A 114 3.93 6.08 3.95
CA ALA A 114 4.74 5.96 2.75
C ALA A 114 4.32 4.73 1.95
N GLY A 115 4.00 4.90 0.67
CA GLY A 115 3.52 3.81 -0.19
C GLY A 115 4.37 3.71 -1.45
N ALA A 116 5.03 2.57 -1.64
CA ALA A 116 5.68 2.24 -2.90
C ALA A 116 4.73 1.43 -3.79
N PRO A 117 4.44 1.89 -5.02
CA PRO A 117 3.58 1.17 -5.95
C PRO A 117 4.10 -0.23 -6.30
N LEU A 118 3.19 -1.21 -6.33
CA LEU A 118 3.43 -2.57 -6.80
C LEU A 118 3.17 -2.63 -8.31
N LYS A 119 4.15 -2.18 -9.08
CA LYS A 119 4.09 -2.14 -10.54
C LYS A 119 4.33 -3.53 -11.12
N SER A 120 3.32 -4.11 -11.77
CA SER A 120 3.41 -5.41 -12.43
C SER A 120 4.31 -5.38 -13.66
N SER A 121 4.68 -6.56 -14.15
CA SER A 121 5.36 -6.77 -15.44
C SER A 121 4.57 -6.22 -16.64
N GLN A 122 3.25 -6.10 -16.51
CA GLN A 122 2.38 -5.48 -17.52
C GLN A 122 2.36 -3.94 -17.43
N GLY A 123 3.04 -3.36 -16.44
CA GLY A 123 3.18 -1.91 -16.27
C GLY A 123 2.12 -1.27 -15.39
N HIS A 124 1.20 -2.05 -14.81
CA HIS A 124 0.08 -1.57 -14.01
C HIS A 124 0.42 -1.51 -12.51
N ASN A 125 0.01 -0.45 -11.82
CA ASN A 125 0.16 -0.33 -10.37
C ASN A 125 -0.97 -1.08 -9.64
N LEU A 126 -0.70 -2.30 -9.17
CA LEU A 126 -1.73 -3.17 -8.60
C LEU A 126 -2.11 -2.80 -7.16
N GLY A 127 -1.27 -2.03 -6.49
CA GLY A 127 -1.39 -1.67 -5.09
C GLY A 127 -0.11 -1.06 -4.56
N THR A 128 0.17 -1.23 -3.27
CA THR A 128 1.40 -0.72 -2.64
C THR A 128 1.95 -1.68 -1.58
N LEU A 129 3.27 -1.68 -1.40
CA LEU A 129 3.85 -1.93 -0.08
C LEU A 129 3.88 -0.60 0.66
N CYS A 130 3.16 -0.49 1.77
CA CYS A 130 3.07 0.76 2.52
C CYS A 130 3.46 0.63 3.98
N LEU A 131 3.98 1.74 4.51
CA LEU A 131 4.43 1.97 5.89
C LEU A 131 3.48 2.98 6.53
N ILE A 132 3.04 2.70 7.76
CA ILE A 132 2.08 3.55 8.47
C ILE A 132 2.57 3.75 9.91
N SER A 133 2.47 4.99 10.41
CA SER A 133 2.79 5.32 11.80
C SER A 133 1.83 6.39 12.37
N PRO A 134 1.48 6.34 13.67
CA PRO A 134 0.75 7.39 14.36
C PRO A 134 1.63 8.60 14.72
N GLU A 135 2.92 8.57 14.38
CA GLU A 135 3.85 9.67 14.56
C GLU A 135 4.30 10.22 13.20
N PRO A 136 4.38 11.56 13.02
CA PRO A 136 4.95 12.16 11.81
C PRO A 136 6.38 11.72 11.58
N ARG A 137 6.79 11.63 10.31
CA ARG A 137 8.13 11.19 9.94
C ARG A 137 8.50 11.63 8.53
N GLN A 138 9.80 11.87 8.32
CA GLN A 138 10.38 12.06 7.00
C GLN A 138 11.12 10.79 6.56
N MET A 139 11.27 10.63 5.24
CA MET A 139 12.10 9.57 4.66
C MET A 139 13.26 10.18 3.88
N ASP A 140 14.45 9.62 4.05
CA ASP A 140 15.58 9.97 3.20
C ASP A 140 15.60 9.16 1.88
N ALA A 141 16.53 9.50 0.99
CA ALA A 141 16.64 8.85 -0.32
C ALA A 141 16.99 7.35 -0.23
N VAL A 142 17.73 6.92 0.80
CA VAL A 142 18.10 5.51 0.99
C VAL A 142 16.89 4.72 1.46
N GLU A 143 16.11 5.29 2.38
CA GLU A 143 14.85 4.71 2.85
C GLU A 143 13.83 4.59 1.72
N ILE A 144 13.68 5.63 0.89
CA ILE A 144 12.81 5.60 -0.29
C ILE A 144 13.26 4.49 -1.25
N GLN A 145 14.56 4.40 -1.54
CA GLN A 145 15.09 3.36 -2.44
C GLN A 145 14.84 1.96 -1.88
N MET A 146 15.06 1.76 -0.58
CA MET A 146 14.79 0.48 0.09
C MET A 146 13.31 0.08 0.02
N LEU A 147 12.39 1.04 0.20
CA LEU A 147 10.96 0.74 0.12
C LEU A 147 10.56 0.32 -1.30
N GLN A 148 11.15 0.96 -2.32
CA GLN A 148 10.98 0.54 -3.72
C GLN A 148 11.56 -0.86 -3.98
N ASP A 149 12.73 -1.19 -3.42
CA ASP A 149 13.33 -2.52 -3.54
C ASP A 149 12.43 -3.60 -2.93
N LEU A 150 11.91 -3.37 -1.73
CA LEU A 150 10.97 -4.30 -1.10
C LEU A 150 9.67 -4.43 -1.89
N ALA A 151 9.15 -3.33 -2.46
CA ALA A 151 7.98 -3.36 -3.33
C ALA A 151 8.23 -4.22 -4.59
N ARG A 152 9.42 -4.15 -5.19
CA ARG A 152 9.81 -5.04 -6.29
C ARG A 152 9.80 -6.51 -5.86
N LEU A 153 10.28 -6.84 -4.67
CA LEU A 153 10.23 -8.22 -4.15
C LEU A 153 8.79 -8.71 -3.93
N VAL A 154 7.89 -7.83 -3.48
CA VAL A 154 6.46 -8.16 -3.38
C VAL A 154 5.88 -8.49 -4.76
N VAL A 155 6.21 -7.72 -5.80
CA VAL A 155 5.76 -8.00 -7.18
C VAL A 155 6.26 -9.36 -7.67
N VAL A 156 7.53 -9.70 -7.42
CA VAL A 156 8.07 -11.02 -7.77
C VAL A 156 7.25 -12.14 -7.13
N GLU A 157 6.85 -11.99 -5.87
CA GLU A 157 6.01 -12.98 -5.20
C GLU A 157 4.57 -13.01 -5.75
N LEU A 158 4.00 -11.86 -6.12
CA LEU A 158 2.66 -11.77 -6.71
C LEU A 158 2.58 -12.46 -8.08
N GLU A 159 3.64 -12.35 -8.89
CA GLU A 159 3.68 -12.91 -10.25
C GLU A 159 4.21 -14.35 -10.28
N ARG A 160 4.62 -14.88 -9.13
CA ARG A 160 5.03 -16.29 -9.03
C ARG A 160 3.82 -17.20 -9.18
N PRO A 161 3.89 -18.24 -10.03
CA PRO A 161 2.83 -19.24 -10.11
C PRO A 161 2.56 -19.87 -8.73
N ALA A 162 1.28 -20.14 -8.43
CA ALA A 162 0.93 -20.98 -7.29
C ALA A 162 1.51 -22.39 -7.52
N GLU A 163 2.23 -22.91 -6.52
CA GLU A 163 2.72 -24.30 -6.50
C GLU A 163 1.58 -25.30 -6.29
#